data_AF-A0A4Z0HQX0-F1
#
_entry.id   AF-A0A4Z0HQX0-F1
#
_cell.length_a   1.000
_cell.length_b   1.000
_cell.length_c   1.000
_cell.angle_alpha   90.00
_cell.angle_beta   90.00
_cell.angle_gamma   90.00
#
_symmetry.space_group_name_H-M   'P 1'
#
loop_
_entity.id
_entity.type
_entity.pdbx_description
1 polymer ?
#
loop_
_entity_poly.entity_id
_entity_poly.type
_entity_poly.pdbx_seq_one_letter_code
_entity_poly.pdbx_strand_id
1 'polypeptide(L)'
;MFIRKDHCPHGHEIRSAADRSNQGFCRQCKRRDDRERRQAQRAVLDVVKTLEQSAGIQFQDRGVPGDPAEIVRQLIAAQADNNK
;
A
#
# COMPACT_ATOMS: atom_id res chain seq x y z
N MET A 1 -28.91 -8.71 4.12
CA MET A 1 -27.74 -9.33 4.76
C MET A 1 -27.50 -8.61 6.08
N PHE A 2 -27.86 -9.22 7.22
CA PHE A 2 -27.75 -8.57 8.53
C PHE A 2 -26.38 -8.85 9.12
N ILE A 3 -25.52 -7.83 9.20
CA ILE A 3 -24.24 -7.93 9.89
C ILE A 3 -24.55 -8.02 11.39
N ARG A 4 -24.30 -9.18 12.01
CA ARG A 4 -24.46 -9.33 13.47
C ARG A 4 -23.56 -8.32 14.17
N LYS A 5 -24.14 -7.52 15.07
CA LYS A 5 -23.43 -6.53 15.88
C LYS A 5 -22.40 -7.13 16.83
N ASP A 6 -22.30 -8.45 16.89
CA ASP A 6 -21.34 -9.16 17.74
C ASP A 6 -20.33 -9.95 16.91
N HIS A 7 -20.27 -9.74 15.60
CA HIS A 7 -19.32 -10.43 14.72
C HIS A 7 -18.59 -9.41 13.83
N CYS A 8 -17.33 -9.69 13.53
CA CYS A 8 -16.60 -8.92 12.54
C CYS A 8 -17.02 -9.32 11.11
N PRO A 9 -16.66 -8.53 10.08
CA PRO A 9 -16.98 -8.83 8.68
C PRO A 9 -16.44 -10.19 8.19
N HIS A 10 -15.40 -10.72 8.84
CA HIS A 10 -14.82 -12.03 8.55
C HIS A 10 -15.43 -13.17 9.38
N GLY A 11 -16.49 -12.92 10.15
CA GLY A 11 -17.21 -13.95 10.93
C GLY A 11 -16.65 -14.24 12.33
N HIS A 12 -15.58 -13.57 12.77
CA HIS A 12 -15.08 -13.71 14.15
C HIS A 12 -16.03 -13.08 15.16
N GLU A 13 -16.31 -13.78 16.25
CA GLU A 13 -17.10 -13.29 17.38
C GLU A 13 -16.37 -12.15 18.11
N ILE A 14 -17.08 -11.04 18.33
CA ILE A 14 -16.68 -9.88 19.10
C ILE A 14 -17.48 -9.93 20.41
N ARG A 15 -16.83 -10.41 21.47
CA ARG A 15 -17.47 -10.62 22.79
C ARG A 15 -17.70 -9.31 23.55
N SER A 16 -16.94 -8.27 23.23
CA SER A 16 -17.03 -6.98 23.89
C SER A 16 -16.76 -5.81 22.94
N ALA A 17 -17.27 -4.64 23.27
CA ALA A 17 -16.97 -3.41 22.54
C ALA A 17 -15.45 -3.08 22.55
N ALA A 18 -14.69 -3.57 23.53
CA ALA A 18 -13.24 -3.39 23.60
C ALA A 18 -12.47 -4.20 22.52
N ASP A 19 -13.06 -5.30 22.03
CA ASP A 19 -12.50 -6.14 20.97
C ASP A 19 -12.81 -5.61 19.56
N ARG A 20 -13.69 -4.60 19.48
CA ARG A 20 -14.09 -3.93 18.25
C ARG A 20 -13.16 -2.74 17.95
N SER A 21 -12.71 -2.68 16.70
CA SER A 21 -12.07 -1.51 16.11
C SER A 21 -13.11 -0.44 15.74
N ASN A 22 -12.71 0.84 15.69
CA ASN A 22 -13.54 1.94 15.18
C ASN A 22 -14.11 1.69 13.77
N GLN A 23 -13.46 0.84 12.99
CA GLN A 23 -13.89 0.45 11.64
C GLN A 23 -14.79 -0.80 11.62
N GLY A 24 -15.23 -1.31 12.77
CA GLY A 24 -16.11 -2.49 12.89
C GLY A 24 -15.41 -3.86 12.85
N PHE A 25 -14.09 -3.89 12.61
CA PHE A 25 -13.30 -5.12 12.60
C PHE A 25 -12.92 -5.64 13.99
N CYS A 26 -12.63 -6.94 14.09
CA CYS A 26 -12.00 -7.52 15.26
C CYS A 26 -10.54 -7.04 15.39
N ARG A 27 -9.97 -6.97 16.60
CA ARG A 27 -8.56 -6.56 16.79
C ARG A 27 -7.56 -7.40 16.01
N GLN A 28 -7.79 -8.71 15.91
CA GLN A 28 -6.92 -9.60 15.13
C GLN A 28 -6.98 -9.27 13.63
N CYS A 29 -8.19 -9.07 13.12
CA CYS A 29 -8.47 -8.68 11.74
C CYS A 29 -7.78 -7.35 11.41
N LYS A 30 -7.94 -6.35 12.29
CA LYS A 30 -7.30 -5.05 12.17
C LYS A 30 -5.76 -5.18 12.16
N ARG A 31 -5.18 -5.98 13.05
CA ARG A 31 -3.73 -6.20 13.08
C ARG A 31 -3.21 -6.87 11.80
N ARG A 32 -4.00 -7.77 11.20
CA ARG A 32 -3.67 -8.41 9.93
C ARG A 32 -3.69 -7.38 8.80
N ASP A 33 -4.77 -6.62 8.70
CA ASP A 33 -4.92 -5.54 7.72
C ASP A 33 -3.81 -4.47 7.85
N ASP A 34 -3.55 -4.00 9.07
CA ASP A 34 -2.46 -3.05 9.36
C ASP A 34 -1.08 -3.64 9.03
N ARG A 35 -0.90 -4.96 9.10
CA ARG A 35 0.36 -5.63 8.71
C ARG A 35 0.47 -5.69 7.18
N GLU A 36 -0.58 -6.14 6.50
CA GLU A 36 -0.65 -6.21 5.04
C GLU A 36 -0.43 -4.82 4.43
N ARG A 37 -1.10 -3.79 4.96
CA ARG A 37 -0.91 -2.40 4.54
C ARG A 37 0.54 -1.92 4.71
N ARG A 38 1.19 -2.23 5.84
CA ARG A 38 2.59 -1.87 6.08
C ARG A 38 3.54 -2.60 5.13
N GLN A 39 3.27 -3.85 4.81
CA GLN A 39 4.06 -4.62 3.84
C GLN A 39 3.90 -4.04 2.43
N ALA A 40 2.68 -3.74 2.01
CA ALA A 40 2.41 -3.10 0.72
C ALA A 40 3.11 -1.74 0.61
N GLN A 41 3.04 -0.90 1.64
CA GLN A 41 3.73 0.39 1.66
C GLN A 41 5.26 0.24 1.54
N ARG A 42 5.85 -0.77 2.20
CA ARG A 42 7.29 -1.05 2.07
C ARG A 42 7.65 -1.50 0.67
N ALA A 43 6.86 -2.39 0.06
CA ALA A 43 7.09 -2.83 -1.31
C ALA A 43 7.01 -1.67 -2.31
N VAL A 44 6.04 -0.77 -2.15
CA VAL A 44 5.93 0.44 -2.97
C VAL A 44 7.15 1.34 -2.81
N LEU A 45 7.61 1.59 -1.58
CA LEU A 45 8.81 2.39 -1.33
C LEU A 45 10.07 1.75 -1.91
N ASP A 46 10.18 0.43 -1.89
CA ASP A 46 11.33 -0.29 -2.46
C ASP A 46 11.35 -0.20 -3.98
N VAL A 47 10.18 -0.27 -4.64
CA VAL A 47 10.04 -0.02 -6.08
C VAL A 47 10.42 1.42 -6.43
N VAL A 48 9.91 2.41 -5.68
CA VAL A 48 10.26 3.83 -5.87
C VAL A 48 11.76 4.03 -5.73
N LYS A 49 12.37 3.50 -4.67
CA LYS A 49 13.81 3.60 -4.43
C LYS A 49 14.63 2.92 -5.53
N THR A 50 14.19 1.76 -6.01
CA THR A 50 14.85 1.07 -7.12
C THR A 50 14.79 1.90 -8.39
N LEU A 51 13.65 2.53 -8.69
CA LEU A 51 13.48 3.42 -9.84
C LEU A 51 14.32 4.70 -9.73
N GLU A 52 14.39 5.30 -8.53
CA GLU A 52 15.28 6.44 -8.26
C GLU A 52 16.76 6.09 -8.52
N GLN A 53 17.19 4.92 -8.03
CA GLN A 53 18.60 4.49 -8.09
C GLN A 53 19.02 3.99 -9.48
N SER A 54 18.13 3.32 -10.21
CA SER A 54 18.47 2.68 -11.50
C SER A 54 18.15 3.55 -12.71
N ALA A 55 17.11 4.40 -12.65
CA ALA A 55 16.65 5.21 -13.78
C ALA A 55 16.83 6.73 -13.55
N GLY A 56 17.32 7.16 -12.39
CA GLY A 56 17.52 8.58 -12.08
C GLY A 56 16.23 9.40 -11.96
N ILE A 57 15.08 8.73 -11.85
CA ILE A 57 13.75 9.34 -11.76
C ILE A 57 13.59 9.90 -10.36
N GLN A 58 13.42 11.22 -10.20
CA GLN A 58 13.16 11.82 -8.89
C GLN A 58 11.67 11.89 -8.60
N PHE A 59 11.22 11.23 -7.53
CA PHE A 59 9.84 11.34 -7.04
C PHE A 59 9.76 12.48 -6.02
N GLN A 60 8.85 13.44 -6.21
CA GLN A 60 8.64 14.51 -5.23
C GLN A 60 7.64 14.08 -4.16
N ASP A 61 7.81 14.61 -2.95
CA ASP A 61 6.92 14.52 -1.78
C ASP A 61 6.22 13.16 -1.56
N ARG A 62 6.85 12.30 -0.76
CA ARG A 62 6.26 11.04 -0.23
C ARG A 62 5.84 10.03 -1.30
N GLY A 63 6.61 9.92 -2.39
CA GLY A 63 6.43 8.86 -3.38
C GLY A 63 5.22 9.08 -4.29
N VAL A 64 4.76 10.31 -4.43
CA VAL A 64 3.84 10.66 -5.52
C VAL A 64 4.73 10.86 -6.76
N PRO A 65 4.56 10.02 -7.79
CA PRO A 65 5.17 10.29 -9.07
C PRO A 65 4.78 11.73 -9.49
N GLY A 66 5.74 12.52 -9.99
CA GLY A 66 5.39 13.69 -10.81
C GLY A 66 4.43 13.29 -11.94
N ASP A 67 3.99 14.22 -12.78
CA ASP A 67 3.02 13.92 -13.84
C ASP A 67 3.28 12.55 -14.50
N PRO A 68 2.34 11.59 -14.44
CA PRO A 68 2.61 10.21 -14.80
C PRO A 68 3.07 10.06 -16.25
N ALA A 69 2.75 11.00 -17.14
CA ALA A 69 3.28 11.01 -18.50
C ALA A 69 4.78 11.32 -18.52
N GLU A 70 5.27 12.17 -17.61
CA GLU A 70 6.68 12.53 -17.50
C GLU A 70 7.53 11.36 -17.00
N ILE A 71 7.00 10.56 -16.06
CA ILE A 71 7.71 9.38 -15.55
C ILE A 71 7.77 8.27 -16.60
N VAL A 72 6.70 8.08 -17.37
CA VAL A 72 6.72 7.15 -18.51
C VAL A 72 7.75 7.58 -19.56
N ARG A 73 7.88 8.89 -19.83
CA ARG A 73 8.91 9.42 -20.75
C ARG A 73 10.32 9.15 -20.23
N GLN A 74 10.58 9.37 -18.93
CA GLN A 74 11.88 9.10 -18.32
C GLN A 74 12.23 7.61 -18.33
N LEU A 75 11.27 6.72 -18.07
CA LEU A 75 11.46 5.27 -18.16
C LEU A 75 11.80 4.79 -19.58
N ILE A 76 11.11 5.33 -20.59
CA ILE A 76 11.37 4.99 -22.00
C ILE A 76 12.79 5.44 -22.39
N ALA A 77 13.20 6.64 -21.99
CA ALA A 77 14.54 7.15 -22.23
C ALA A 77 15.62 6.27 -21.56
N ALA A 78 15.46 5.95 -20.28
CA ALA A 78 16.43 5.14 -19.52
C ALA A 78 16.56 3.70 -20.05
N GLN A 79 15.50 3.13 -20.65
CA GLN A 79 15.59 1.82 -21.31
C GLN A 79 16.21 1.87 -22.70
N ALA A 80 16.07 2.98 -23.43
CA ALA A 80 16.74 3.15 -24.71
C ALA A 80 18.27 3.20 -24.54
N ASP A 81 18.75 3.79 -23.44
CA ASP A 81 20.19 3.89 -23.13
C ASP A 81 20.81 2.58 -22.62
N ASN A 82 20.02 1.71 -21.96
CA ASN A 82 20.49 0.40 -21.48
C ASN A 82 20.60 -0.67 -22.59
N ASN A 83 19.98 -0.45 -23.75
CA ASN A 83 19.91 -1.42 -24.84
C ASN A 83 20.88 -1.13 -26.00
N LYS A 84 21.96 -0.38 -25.71
CA LYS A 84 23.02 0.01 -26.65
C LYS A 84 24.38 -0.45 -26.14
#